data_AF-A0A1F5B474-F1
#
_entry.id   AF-A0A1F5B474-F1
#
_cell.length_a   1.000
_cell.length_b   1.000
_cell.length_c   1.000
_cell.angle_alpha   90.00
_cell.angle_beta   90.00
_cell.angle_gamma   90.00
#
_symmetry.space_group_name_H-M   'P 1'
#
loop_
_entity.id
_entity.type
_entity.pdbx_description
1 polymer ?
#
loop_
_entity_poly.entity_id
_entity_poly.type
_entity_poly.pdbx_seq_one_letter_code
_entity_poly.pdbx_strand_id
1 'polypeptide(L)'
;MDGSRVLGYVPPGWYLADLRDGVRKILEGARKNTDVKDFMLLYGAGDHGGGPRDTDIAAIKKYRNDPNEPRLEFDVPETYFKRIIEQAAGFPIVVYNPLFWERTEPAFAEVVVPPGSRSSTAGHCPRSVHSSGLDRPTSSFRR
;
A
#
# COMPACT_ATOMS: atom_id res chain seq x y z
N MET A 1 9.57 20.23 1.47
CA MET A 1 8.99 19.12 2.26
C MET A 1 9.73 19.06 3.56
N ASP A 2 9.02 18.89 4.67
CA ASP A 2 9.52 18.94 6.05
C ASP A 2 10.13 17.62 6.54
N GLY A 3 10.07 16.57 5.73
CA GLY A 3 10.58 15.24 6.08
C GLY A 3 9.58 14.37 6.86
N SER A 4 8.38 14.90 7.14
CA SER A 4 7.29 14.15 7.78
C SER A 4 6.93 12.91 6.95
N ARG A 5 6.61 11.80 7.64
CA ARG A 5 6.27 10.51 7.03
C ARG A 5 4.96 10.00 7.60
N VAL A 6 4.16 9.38 6.72
CA VAL A 6 2.95 8.66 7.09
C VAL A 6 3.03 7.25 6.55
N LEU A 7 2.55 6.27 7.31
CA LEU A 7 2.38 4.92 6.81
C LEU A 7 1.12 4.87 5.94
N GLY A 8 1.30 4.66 4.65
CA GLY A 8 0.21 4.49 3.69
C GLY A 8 -0.16 3.02 3.52
N TYR A 9 -1.44 2.75 3.31
CA TYR A 9 -1.94 1.42 2.98
C TYR A 9 -2.87 1.49 1.76
N VAL A 10 -2.64 0.58 0.81
CA VAL A 10 -3.54 0.36 -0.32
C VAL A 10 -4.11 -1.05 -0.16
N PRO A 11 -5.41 -1.19 0.17
CA PRO A 11 -6.04 -2.50 0.30
C PRO A 11 -5.89 -3.31 -0.99
N PRO A 12 -5.62 -4.62 -0.91
CA PRO A 12 -5.61 -5.45 -2.09
C PRO A 12 -7.06 -5.65 -2.58
N GLY A 13 -7.28 -5.44 -3.88
CA GLY A 13 -8.60 -5.51 -4.49
C GLY A 13 -9.36 -4.17 -4.44
N TRP A 14 -10.68 -4.24 -4.57
CA TRP A 14 -11.56 -3.07 -4.56
C TRP A 14 -12.09 -2.79 -3.15
N TYR A 15 -12.50 -1.55 -2.86
CA TYR A 15 -12.97 -1.15 -1.53
C TYR A 15 -14.34 -1.74 -1.13
N LEU A 16 -14.97 -2.50 -2.04
CA LEU A 16 -16.23 -3.22 -1.84
C LEU A 16 -16.01 -4.72 -2.06
N ALA A 17 -14.91 -5.27 -1.54
CA ALA A 17 -14.54 -6.66 -1.75
C ALA A 17 -15.71 -7.60 -1.38
N ASP A 18 -16.03 -8.53 -2.28
CA ASP A 18 -16.97 -9.61 -1.99
C ASP A 18 -16.22 -10.70 -1.25
N LEU A 19 -16.59 -10.96 0.01
CA LEU A 19 -15.86 -11.92 0.82
C LEU A 19 -16.25 -13.37 0.54
N ARG A 20 -17.27 -13.63 -0.27
CA ARG A 20 -17.74 -14.99 -0.57
C ARG A 20 -16.76 -15.77 -1.44
N ASP A 21 -16.14 -15.10 -2.40
CA ASP A 21 -15.28 -15.69 -3.44
C ASP A 21 -14.16 -14.72 -3.85
N GLY A 22 -13.06 -15.24 -4.40
CA GLY A 22 -11.96 -14.45 -4.96
C GLY A 22 -10.97 -13.87 -3.95
N VAL A 23 -11.32 -13.81 -2.66
CA VAL A 23 -10.42 -13.31 -1.59
C VAL A 23 -9.07 -14.01 -1.61
N ARG A 24 -9.05 -15.35 -1.70
CA ARG A 24 -7.79 -16.10 -1.79
C ARG A 24 -6.91 -15.61 -2.93
N LYS A 25 -7.48 -15.48 -4.14
CA LYS A 25 -6.71 -15.04 -5.32
C LYS A 25 -6.16 -13.62 -5.14
N ILE A 26 -6.95 -12.73 -4.53
CA ILE A 26 -6.52 -11.36 -4.22
C ILE A 26 -5.33 -11.38 -3.24
N LEU A 27 -5.44 -12.16 -2.17
CA LEU A 27 -4.38 -12.26 -1.15
C LEU A 27 -3.11 -12.93 -1.69
N GLU A 28 -3.24 -13.99 -2.49
CA GLU A 28 -2.10 -14.63 -3.17
C GLU A 28 -1.41 -13.68 -4.15
N GLY A 29 -2.16 -12.80 -4.82
CA GLY A 29 -1.58 -11.74 -5.63
C GLY A 29 -0.81 -10.72 -4.81
N ALA A 30 -1.39 -10.28 -3.69
CA ALA A 30 -0.80 -9.27 -2.82
C ALA A 30 0.50 -9.75 -2.16
N ARG A 31 0.53 -11.00 -1.69
CA ARG A 31 1.69 -11.63 -1.03
C ARG A 31 2.94 -11.71 -1.89
N LYS A 32 2.83 -11.60 -3.21
CA LYS A 32 4.01 -11.59 -4.11
C LYS A 32 4.85 -10.32 -4.00
N ASN A 33 4.27 -9.25 -3.47
CA ASN A 33 4.89 -7.92 -3.47
C ASN A 33 5.31 -7.46 -2.06
N THR A 34 5.14 -8.28 -1.03
CA THR A 34 5.41 -7.89 0.36
C THR A 34 5.66 -9.11 1.25
N ASP A 35 6.50 -8.94 2.27
CA ASP A 35 6.72 -9.94 3.32
C ASP A 35 5.63 -9.93 4.41
N VAL A 36 4.72 -8.95 4.37
CA VAL A 36 3.58 -8.85 5.29
C VAL A 36 2.57 -9.95 4.99
N LYS A 37 2.09 -10.63 6.04
CA LYS A 37 1.19 -11.80 5.89
C LYS A 37 -0.28 -11.45 6.06
N ASP A 38 -0.56 -10.36 6.77
CA ASP A 38 -1.91 -9.88 7.07
C ASP A 38 -2.32 -8.74 6.14
N PHE A 39 -3.58 -8.78 5.70
CA PHE A 39 -4.16 -7.77 4.80
C PHE A 39 -5.51 -7.32 5.34
N MET A 40 -5.71 -6.01 5.40
CA MET A 40 -7.01 -5.42 5.69
C MET A 40 -7.81 -5.31 4.40
N LEU A 41 -8.95 -6.00 4.36
CA LEU A 41 -9.90 -5.91 3.26
C LEU A 41 -11.02 -4.94 3.63
N LEU A 42 -11.33 -4.03 2.72
CA LEU A 42 -12.52 -3.19 2.84
C LEU A 42 -13.67 -3.89 2.11
N TYR A 43 -14.78 -4.12 2.81
CA TYR A 43 -15.92 -4.89 2.34
C TYR A 43 -17.23 -4.15 2.67
N GLY A 44 -18.33 -4.62 2.09
CA GLY A 44 -19.65 -4.01 2.24
C GLY A 44 -20.23 -3.55 0.91
N ALA A 45 -21.51 -3.17 0.96
CA ALA A 45 -22.31 -2.87 -0.23
C ALA A 45 -21.79 -1.67 -1.03
N GLY A 46 -21.25 -0.66 -0.35
CA GLY A 46 -21.02 0.65 -0.93
C GLY A 46 -22.32 1.46 -0.95
N ASP A 47 -22.33 2.60 -1.64
CA ASP A 47 -23.50 3.51 -1.75
C ASP A 47 -23.77 4.38 -0.50
N HIS A 48 -22.82 5.27 -0.18
CA HIS A 48 -22.97 6.36 0.80
C HIS A 48 -23.49 5.98 2.21
N GLY A 49 -23.34 4.71 2.63
CA GLY A 49 -23.77 4.25 3.95
C GLY A 49 -24.13 2.77 4.02
N GLY A 50 -24.14 2.04 2.90
CA GLY A 50 -24.35 0.59 2.90
C GLY A 50 -23.24 -0.14 3.66
N GLY A 51 -23.58 -0.66 4.84
CA GLY A 51 -22.67 -1.44 5.68
C GLY A 51 -22.30 -2.81 5.10
N PRO A 52 -21.75 -3.71 5.93
CA PRO A 52 -21.49 -5.09 5.56
C PRO A 52 -22.72 -5.77 4.94
N ARG A 53 -22.52 -6.57 3.88
CA ARG A 53 -23.58 -7.47 3.41
C ARG A 53 -23.69 -8.63 4.38
N ASP A 54 -24.88 -9.22 4.53
CA ASP A 54 -25.05 -10.44 5.32
C ASP A 54 -24.13 -11.57 4.84
N THR A 55 -23.88 -11.61 3.53
CA THR A 55 -22.93 -12.55 2.91
C THR A 55 -21.49 -12.33 3.34
N ASP A 56 -21.08 -11.08 3.61
CA ASP A 56 -19.73 -10.77 4.07
C ASP A 56 -19.54 -11.30 5.51
N ILE A 57 -20.55 -11.06 6.37
CA ILE A 57 -20.56 -11.57 7.75
C ILE A 57 -20.55 -13.11 7.76
N ALA A 58 -21.33 -13.75 6.89
CA ALA A 58 -21.37 -15.20 6.76
C ALA A 58 -20.02 -15.76 6.29
N ALA A 59 -19.38 -15.12 5.31
CA ALA A 59 -18.06 -15.52 4.82
C ALA A 59 -16.98 -15.41 5.91
N ILE A 60 -16.96 -14.32 6.67
CA ILE A 60 -16.01 -14.14 7.78
C ILE A 60 -16.19 -15.27 8.82
N LYS A 61 -17.43 -15.59 9.19
CA LYS A 61 -17.71 -16.68 10.14
C LYS A 61 -17.29 -18.04 9.60
N LYS A 62 -17.57 -18.31 8.31
CA LYS A 62 -17.22 -19.57 7.64
C LYS A 62 -15.70 -19.79 7.58
N TYR A 63 -14.95 -18.79 7.10
CA TYR A 63 -13.53 -18.94 6.81
C TYR A 63 -12.62 -18.69 8.03
N ARG A 64 -13.13 -18.16 9.14
CA ARG A 64 -12.34 -17.93 10.37
C ARG A 64 -11.60 -19.17 10.87
N ASN A 65 -12.24 -20.34 10.79
CA ASN A 65 -11.75 -21.59 11.35
C ASN A 65 -11.48 -22.67 10.30
N ASP A 66 -11.53 -22.33 9.01
CA ASP A 66 -11.25 -23.28 7.93
C ASP A 66 -9.74 -23.31 7.66
N PRO A 67 -9.03 -24.43 7.93
CA PRO A 67 -7.58 -24.52 7.75
C PRO A 67 -7.15 -24.48 6.29
N ASN A 68 -8.08 -24.70 5.34
CA ASN A 68 -7.76 -24.65 3.92
C ASN A 68 -7.83 -23.23 3.37
N GLU A 69 -8.62 -22.34 3.98
CA GLU A 69 -8.89 -20.98 3.50
C GLU A 69 -8.07 -19.91 4.25
N PRO A 70 -7.87 -18.71 3.66
CA PRO A 70 -7.36 -17.58 4.42
C PRO A 70 -8.27 -17.28 5.60
N ARG A 71 -7.68 -17.14 6.80
CA ARG A 71 -8.43 -16.76 8.00
C ARG A 71 -9.00 -15.35 7.84
N LEU A 72 -10.33 -15.24 7.92
CA LEU A 72 -11.03 -13.96 7.97
C LEU A 72 -11.48 -13.64 9.41
N GLU A 73 -11.23 -12.41 9.83
CA GLU A 73 -11.67 -11.89 11.13
C GLU A 73 -12.15 -10.44 11.02
N PHE A 74 -13.00 -10.05 11.97
CA PHE A 74 -13.34 -8.64 12.14
C PHE A 74 -12.18 -7.97 12.85
N ASP A 75 -11.76 -6.82 12.33
CA ASP A 75 -10.70 -6.03 12.93
C ASP A 75 -10.93 -4.54 12.64
N VAL A 76 -10.11 -3.69 13.26
CA VAL A 76 -10.08 -2.25 13.03
C VAL A 76 -8.74 -1.81 12.43
N PRO A 77 -8.67 -0.66 11.73
CA PRO A 77 -7.42 -0.22 11.11
C PRO A 77 -6.25 -0.08 12.11
N GLU A 78 -6.52 0.37 13.33
CA GLU A 78 -5.48 0.63 14.34
C GLU A 78 -4.74 -0.65 14.76
N THR A 79 -5.46 -1.75 14.95
CA THR A 79 -4.89 -3.06 15.27
C THR A 79 -4.17 -3.65 14.07
N TYR A 80 -4.71 -3.47 12.86
CA TYR A 80 -4.03 -3.88 11.63
C TYR A 80 -2.67 -3.18 11.47
N PHE A 81 -2.63 -1.85 11.57
CA PHE A 81 -1.41 -1.08 11.40
C PHE A 81 -0.32 -1.45 12.42
N LYS A 82 -0.72 -1.69 13.69
CA LYS A 82 0.21 -2.18 14.72
C LYS A 82 0.84 -3.52 14.33
N ARG A 83 0.03 -4.49 13.87
CA ARG A 83 0.53 -5.81 13.47
C ARG A 83 1.51 -5.75 12.31
N ILE A 84 1.20 -4.97 11.26
CA ILE A 84 2.08 -4.95 10.08
C ILE A 84 3.41 -4.24 10.34
N ILE A 85 3.45 -3.27 11.26
CA ILE A 85 4.69 -2.60 11.67
C ILE A 85 5.63 -3.60 12.36
N GLU A 86 5.08 -4.53 13.15
CA GLU A 86 5.87 -5.58 13.82
C GLU A 86 6.33 -6.68 12.86
N GLN A 87 5.58 -6.93 11.78
CA GLN A 87 5.89 -7.98 10.80
C GLN A 87 6.88 -7.55 9.71
N ALA A 88 6.78 -6.31 9.25
CA ALA A 88 7.53 -5.84 8.10
C ALA A 88 9.00 -5.58 8.46
N ALA A 89 9.93 -6.06 7.61
CA ALA A 89 11.33 -5.66 7.70
C ALA A 89 11.57 -4.20 7.29
N GLY A 90 10.57 -3.57 6.66
CA GLY A 90 10.58 -2.19 6.19
C GLY A 90 9.44 -1.94 5.21
N PHE A 91 9.14 -0.67 4.93
CA PHE A 91 8.13 -0.27 3.95
C PHE A 91 8.78 0.51 2.80
N PRO A 92 8.27 0.37 1.56
CA PRO A 92 8.71 1.21 0.45
C PRO A 92 8.40 2.68 0.72
N ILE A 93 9.29 3.57 0.28
CA ILE A 93 9.12 5.02 0.39
C ILE A 93 8.56 5.55 -0.93
N VAL A 94 7.43 6.24 -0.86
CA VAL A 94 6.84 6.96 -1.98
C VAL A 94 6.95 8.46 -1.71
N VAL A 95 7.60 9.18 -2.62
CA VAL A 95 7.69 10.65 -2.54
C VAL A 95 6.48 11.24 -3.25
N TYR A 96 5.52 11.73 -2.48
CA TYR A 96 4.31 12.36 -3.02
C TYR A 96 4.59 13.78 -3.48
N ASN A 97 4.36 14.08 -4.76
CA ASN A 97 4.42 15.43 -5.31
C ASN A 97 3.00 16.02 -5.39
N PRO A 98 2.62 16.97 -4.52
CA PRO A 98 1.28 17.57 -4.53
C PRO A 98 1.09 18.59 -5.67
N LEU A 99 2.15 18.91 -6.41
CA LEU A 99 2.13 19.93 -7.46
C LEU A 99 1.56 19.31 -8.74
N PHE A 100 0.78 20.10 -9.48
CA PHE A 100 0.17 19.65 -10.74
C PHE A 100 1.17 19.46 -11.89
N TRP A 101 2.45 19.79 -11.68
CA TRP A 101 3.52 19.61 -12.66
C TRP A 101 4.50 18.53 -12.23
N GLU A 102 5.09 17.86 -13.22
CA GLU A 102 6.11 16.86 -13.01
C GLU A 102 7.37 17.48 -12.38
N ARG A 103 7.93 16.77 -11.41
CA ARG A 103 9.16 17.18 -10.75
C ARG A 103 10.35 16.66 -11.54
N THR A 104 11.23 17.57 -11.94
CA THR A 104 12.46 17.25 -12.68
C THR A 104 13.65 16.98 -11.77
N GLU A 105 13.67 17.60 -10.58
CA GLU A 105 14.75 17.43 -9.62
C GLU A 105 14.68 16.08 -8.88
N PRO A 106 15.81 15.50 -8.43
CA PRO A 106 15.84 14.28 -7.64
C PRO A 106 15.37 14.51 -6.20
N ALA A 107 14.68 13.53 -5.60
CA ALA A 107 14.24 13.57 -4.21
C ALA A 107 15.21 12.74 -3.36
N PHE A 108 15.64 13.29 -2.23
CA PHE A 108 16.52 12.58 -1.30
C PHE A 108 15.71 12.14 -0.08
N ALA A 109 15.90 10.89 0.31
CA ALA A 109 15.34 10.33 1.53
C ALA A 109 16.46 9.58 2.27
N GLU A 110 16.67 9.93 3.53
CA GLU A 110 17.55 9.18 4.41
C GLU A 110 16.80 7.95 4.96
N VAL A 111 17.39 6.77 4.80
CA VAL A 111 16.76 5.50 5.21
C VAL A 111 17.68 4.79 6.18
N VAL A 112 17.13 4.44 7.35
CA VAL A 112 17.78 3.52 8.28
C VAL A 112 17.38 2.10 7.87
N VAL A 113 18.37 1.30 7.48
CA VAL A 113 18.16 -0.09 7.08
C VAL A 113 18.34 -0.98 8.31
N PRO A 114 17.30 -1.73 8.75
CA PRO A 114 17.43 -2.59 9.92
C PRO A 114 18.36 -3.78 9.65
N PRO A 115 19.10 -4.26 10.67
CA PRO A 115 20.02 -5.37 10.52
C PRO A 115 19.28 -6.65 10.11
N GLY A 116 19.73 -7.30 9.03
CA GLY A 116 19.15 -8.55 8.52
C GLY A 116 18.17 -8.38 7.34
N SER A 117 17.82 -7.15 6.93
CA SER A 117 17.05 -6.96 5.70
C SER A 117 17.92 -7.32 4.48
N ARG A 118 17.48 -8.29 3.67
CA ARG A 118 18.10 -8.55 2.37
C ARG A 118 17.88 -7.32 1.49
N SER A 119 18.93 -6.56 1.19
CA SER A 119 18.84 -5.59 0.10
C SER A 119 18.66 -6.40 -1.17
N SER A 120 17.48 -6.32 -1.79
CA SER A 120 17.30 -6.79 -3.15
C SER A 120 18.02 -5.85 -4.11
N THR A 121 19.36 -5.85 -4.08
CA THR A 121 20.17 -5.42 -5.22
C THR A 121 20.11 -6.54 -6.24
N ALA A 122 18.97 -6.67 -6.91
CA ALA A 122 18.82 -7.50 -8.10
C ALA A 122 17.86 -6.81 -9.06
N GLY A 123 18.42 -5.93 -9.90
CA GLY A 123 17.77 -5.41 -11.10
C GLY A 123 17.15 -4.02 -10.95
N HIS A 124 17.82 -3.02 -11.53
CA HIS A 124 17.31 -1.69 -11.85
C HIS A 124 17.05 -0.74 -10.66
N CYS A 125 18.13 -0.26 -10.04
CA CYS A 125 18.18 1.17 -9.74
C CYS A 125 18.20 1.89 -11.10
N PRO A 126 17.21 2.73 -11.48
CA PRO A 126 17.33 3.50 -12.69
C PRO A 126 18.53 4.43 -12.49
N ARG A 127 19.60 4.20 -13.27
CA ARG A 127 20.52 5.30 -13.58
C ARG A 127 19.64 6.47 -13.99
N SER A 128 19.80 7.60 -13.30
CA SER A 128 19.31 8.92 -13.67
C SER A 128 18.80 8.96 -15.11
N VAL A 129 17.48 8.90 -15.29
CA VAL A 129 16.90 9.08 -16.62
C VAL A 129 16.95 10.58 -16.86
N HIS A 130 18.01 11.04 -17.53
CA HIS A 130 18.01 12.36 -18.15
C HIS A 130 17.04 12.31 -19.34
N SER A 131 15.81 12.74 -19.14
CA SER A 131 14.97 13.15 -20.26
C SER A 131 15.47 14.51 -20.74
N SER A 132 16.09 14.52 -21.91
CA SER A 132 16.52 15.72 -22.65
C SER A 132 15.35 16.70 -22.78
N GLY A 133 15.68 17.98 -22.59
CA GLY A 133 14.73 19.05 -22.29
C GLY A 133 13.72 19.38 -23.38
N LEU A 134 12.64 20.02 -22.92
CA LEU A 134 12.19 21.27 -23.52
C LEU A 134 12.18 22.34 -22.42
N ASP A 135 12.83 23.45 -22.71
CA ASP A 135 13.02 24.60 -21.82
C ASP A 135 11.69 25.16 -21.30
N ARG A 136 11.66 25.50 -20.00
CA ARG A 136 10.64 26.40 -19.45
C ARG A 136 11.00 27.84 -19.82
N PRO A 137 10.01 28.72 -20.09
CA PRO A 137 10.27 30.15 -20.12
C PRO A 137 10.64 30.63 -18.71
N THR A 138 11.79 31.30 -18.60
CA THR A 138 12.20 32.03 -17.40
C THR A 138 11.34 33.29 -17.29
N SER A 139 10.25 33.24 -16.51
CA SER A 139 9.63 34.48 -16.01
C SER A 139 10.35 34.91 -14.73
N SER A 140 11.37 35.74 -14.89
CA SER A 140 11.89 36.56 -13.80
C SER A 140 10.84 37.63 -13.47
N PHE A 141 10.03 37.40 -12.43
CA PHE A 141 9.26 38.49 -11.86
C PHE A 141 10.09 39.16 -10.75
N ARG A 142 10.79 40.24 -11.12
CA ARG A 142 11.27 41.24 -10.16
C ARG A 142 10.26 42.38 -10.08
N ARG A 143 9.45 42.39 -9.04
CA ARG A 143 9.30 43.45 -8.03
C ARG A 143 8.19 43.07 -7.06
#